data_AF-A0A4Y2Q5S3-F1
#
_entry.id   AF-A0A4Y2Q5S3-F1
#
_cell.length_a   1.000
_cell.length_b   1.000
_cell.length_c   1.000
_cell.angle_alpha   90.00
_cell.angle_beta   90.00
_cell.angle_gamma   90.00
#
_symmetry.space_group_name_H-M   'P 1'
#
loop_
_entity.id
_entity.type
_entity.pdbx_description
1 polymer ?
#
loop_
_entity_poly.entity_id
_entity_poly.type
_entity_poly.pdbx_seq_one_letter_code
_entity_poly.pdbx_strand_id
1 'polypeptide(L)'
;MLYDSKLLKSFWGYAIQAAAFLHNRIPCTSIKDHTPYELTYFTKPDLSKIRIFGCDAYAKVADTQRRKLDHKSKKMIFIGYSSMGYRVMDPVTRRVTV
;
A
#
# COMPACT_ATOMS: atom_id res chain seq x y z
N MET A 1 -0.46 13.26 0.72
CA MET A 1 -0.88 11.84 0.74
C MET A 1 -2.41 11.70 0.74
N LEU A 2 -3.12 11.94 1.85
CA LEU A 2 -4.58 11.76 1.87
C LEU A 2 -5.36 12.82 1.08
N TYR A 3 -4.97 14.10 1.19
CA TYR A 3 -5.59 15.18 0.43
C TYR A 3 -5.38 14.98 -1.08
N ASP A 4 -4.14 14.67 -1.46
CA ASP A 4 -3.71 14.44 -2.83
C ASP A 4 -4.39 13.21 -3.48
N SER A 5 -4.63 12.15 -2.71
CA SER A 5 -5.30 10.94 -3.22
C SER A 5 -6.80 11.10 -3.46
N LYS A 6 -7.40 12.25 -3.10
CA LYS A 6 -8.84 12.52 -3.20
C LYS A 6 -9.72 11.47 -2.48
N LEU A 7 -9.14 10.76 -1.51
CA LEU A 7 -9.87 9.80 -0.69
C LEU A 7 -10.62 10.50 0.45
N LEU A 8 -11.68 9.85 0.93
CA LEU A 8 -12.45 10.34 2.06
C LEU A 8 -11.57 10.45 3.31
N LYS A 9 -11.88 11.43 4.17
CA LYS A 9 -11.17 11.64 5.45
C LYS A 9 -11.20 10.40 6.35
N SER A 10 -12.18 9.51 6.20
CA SER A 10 -12.25 8.23 6.91
C SER A 10 -11.03 7.32 6.69
N PHE A 11 -10.28 7.50 5.59
CA PHE A 11 -9.07 6.72 5.29
C PHE A 11 -7.80 7.25 5.97
N TRP A 12 -7.91 8.25 6.85
CA TRP A 12 -6.76 8.84 7.54
C TRP A 12 -5.91 7.82 8.31
N GLY A 13 -6.52 6.83 8.95
CA GLY A 13 -5.79 5.79 9.69
C GLY A 13 -4.89 4.95 8.77
N TYR A 14 -5.34 4.66 7.55
CA TYR A 14 -4.52 3.98 6.54
C TYR A 14 -3.41 4.88 6.00
N ALA A 15 -3.71 6.16 5.79
CA ALA A 15 -2.72 7.13 5.35
C ALA A 15 -1.58 7.28 6.37
N ILE A 16 -1.87 7.33 7.67
CA ILE A 16 -0.84 7.38 8.73
C ILE A 16 0.02 6.12 8.73
N GLN A 17 -0.59 4.93 8.62
CA GLN A 17 0.18 3.69 8.57
C GLN A 17 1.09 3.62 7.34
N ALA A 18 0.60 4.08 6.18
CA ALA A 18 1.41 4.15 4.99
C ALA A 18 2.53 5.21 5.10
N ALA A 19 2.26 6.35 5.74
CA ALA A 19 3.27 7.37 6.02
C ALA A 19 4.35 6.84 6.97
N ALA A 20 3.98 6.13 8.04
CA ALA A 20 4.94 5.48 8.95
C ALA A 20 5.81 4.44 8.23
N PHE A 21 5.20 3.64 7.34
CA PHE A 21 5.94 2.68 6.51
C PHE A 21 7.00 3.37 5.62
N LEU A 22 6.66 4.51 5.02
CA LEU A 22 7.58 5.31 4.22
C LEU A 22 8.65 5.97 5.09
N HIS A 23 8.26 6.56 6.21
CA HIS A 23 9.16 7.24 7.12
C HIS A 23 10.29 6.31 7.63
N ASN A 24 9.95 5.07 7.93
CA ASN A 24 10.94 4.06 8.33
C ASN A 24 11.97 3.71 7.24
N ARG A 25 11.75 4.13 5.98
CA ARG A 25 12.60 3.88 4.82
C ARG A 25 13.27 5.14 4.28
N ILE A 26 13.08 6.28 4.93
CA ILE A 26 13.76 7.52 4.60
C ILE A 26 15.09 7.55 5.38
N PRO A 27 16.22 7.86 4.73
CA PRO A 27 17.49 8.00 5.42
C PRO A 27 17.45 9.19 6.38
N CYS A 28 18.04 9.02 7.56
CA CYS A 28 18.05 10.05 8.60
C CYS A 28 19.49 10.42 8.97
N THR A 29 19.82 11.71 8.91
CA THR A 29 21.16 12.23 9.22
C THR A 29 21.58 11.96 10.66
N SER A 30 20.63 11.97 11.60
CA SER A 30 20.83 11.60 13.00
C SER A 30 21.42 10.18 13.16
N ILE A 31 21.18 9.31 12.18
CA ILE A 31 21.57 7.92 12.20
C ILE A 31 22.61 7.62 11.11
N LYS A 32 23.51 8.57 10.84
CA LYS A 32 24.57 8.43 9.84
C LYS A 32 24.03 8.05 8.46
N ASP A 33 22.92 8.67 8.07
CA ASP A 33 22.21 8.45 6.81
C ASP A 33 21.65 7.03 6.62
N HIS A 34 21.56 6.23 7.69
CA HIS A 34 20.82 4.97 7.68
C HIS A 34 19.31 5.21 7.78
N THR A 35 18.55 4.22 7.30
CA THR A 35 17.09 4.20 7.49
C THR A 35 16.74 3.50 8.81
N PRO A 36 15.66 3.89 9.52
CA PRO A 36 15.18 3.16 10.70
C PRO A 36 14.93 1.66 10.42
N TYR A 37 14.54 1.32 9.19
CA TYR A 37 14.40 -0.05 8.71
C TYR A 37 15.73 -0.81 8.74
N GLU A 38 16.82 -0.21 8.25
CA GLU A 38 18.15 -0.82 8.26
C GLU A 38 18.64 -1.13 9.68
N LEU A 39 18.35 -0.25 10.64
CA LEU A 39 18.74 -0.49 12.04
C LEU A 39 17.97 -1.65 12.66
N THR A 40 16.70 -1.79 12.29
CA THR A 40 15.80 -2.79 12.88
C THR A 40 16.05 -4.17 12.26
N TYR A 41 16.25 -4.24 10.95
CA TYR A 41 16.30 -5.48 10.18
C TYR A 41 17.69 -5.81 9.64
N PHE A 42 18.69 -4.97 9.90
CA PHE A 42 20.08 -5.11 9.43
C PHE A 42 20.18 -5.33 7.91
N THR A 43 19.18 -4.87 7.16
CA THR A 43 19.02 -5.07 5.72
C THR A 43 18.48 -3.79 5.08
N LYS A 44 18.91 -3.51 3.84
CA LYS A 44 18.42 -2.34 3.11
C LYS A 44 16.94 -2.54 2.74
N PRO A 45 16.09 -1.49 2.87
CA PRO A 45 14.70 -1.60 2.47
C PRO A 45 14.59 -1.78 0.96
N ASP A 46 13.75 -2.73 0.55
CA ASP A 46 13.34 -2.86 -0.85
C ASP A 46 12.36 -1.73 -1.21
N LEU A 47 12.86 -0.76 -1.98
CA LEU A 47 12.09 0.40 -2.42
C LEU A 47 11.14 0.09 -3.60
N SER A 48 11.31 -1.05 -4.28
CA SER A 48 10.44 -1.45 -5.40
C SER A 48 8.97 -1.68 -4.98
N LYS A 49 8.77 -1.90 -3.68
CA LYS A 49 7.46 -2.09 -3.05
C LYS A 49 6.72 -0.79 -2.80
N ILE A 50 7.38 0.37 -2.91
CA ILE A 50 6.76 1.65 -2.62
C ILE A 50 5.77 2.02 -3.73
N ARG A 51 4.55 2.37 -3.33
CA ARG A 51 3.46 2.81 -4.20
C ARG A 51 2.85 4.11 -3.70
N ILE A 52 2.35 4.91 -4.64
CA ILE A 52 1.66 6.16 -4.34
C ILE A 52 0.31 5.84 -3.71
N PHE A 53 0.04 6.41 -2.54
CA PHE A 53 -1.23 6.23 -1.85
C PHE A 53 -2.40 6.74 -2.69
N GLY A 54 -3.44 5.93 -2.82
CA GLY A 54 -4.58 6.24 -3.67
C GLY A 54 -4.39 5.94 -5.15
N CYS A 55 -3.28 5.33 -5.56
CA CYS A 55 -3.09 4.93 -6.95
C CYS A 55 -4.06 3.80 -7.33
N ASP A 56 -4.30 3.68 -8.64
CA ASP A 56 -5.00 2.53 -9.19
C ASP A 56 -4.21 1.24 -8.92
N ALA A 57 -4.92 0.24 -8.40
CA ALA A 57 -4.39 -1.10 -8.14
C ALA A 57 -5.29 -2.14 -8.80
N TYR A 58 -4.73 -3.30 -9.16
CA TYR A 58 -5.48 -4.38 -9.77
C TYR A 58 -5.31 -5.65 -8.95
N ALA A 59 -6.38 -6.07 -8.29
CA ALA A 59 -6.41 -7.32 -7.53
C ALA A 59 -6.80 -8.47 -8.46
N LYS A 60 -6.08 -9.59 -8.40
CA LYS A 60 -6.44 -10.80 -9.14
C LYS A 60 -7.75 -11.36 -8.58
N VAL A 61 -8.69 -11.64 -9.47
CA VAL A 61 -9.94 -12.33 -9.10
C VAL A 61 -9.65 -13.83 -9.07
N ALA A 62 -10.03 -14.50 -7.99
CA ALA A 62 -9.80 -15.94 -7.81
C ALA A 62 -10.41 -16.74 -8.97
N ASP A 63 -9.71 -17.78 -9.42
CA ASP A 63 -10.12 -18.62 -10.54
C ASP A 63 -11.47 -19.31 -10.27
N THR A 64 -11.76 -19.61 -9.00
CA THR A 64 -13.05 -20.16 -8.54
C THR A 64 -14.23 -19.19 -8.68
N GLN A 65 -13.95 -17.88 -8.76
CA GLN A 65 -14.95 -16.82 -8.92
C GLN A 65 -15.12 -16.38 -10.37
N ARG A 66 -14.42 -17.03 -11.33
CA ARG A 66 -14.39 -16.66 -12.74
C ARG A 66 -14.91 -17.79 -13.62
N ARG A 67 -15.68 -17.42 -14.65
CA ARG A 67 -16.05 -18.27 -15.78
C ARG A 67 -15.17 -17.92 -16.99
N LYS A 68 -15.28 -18.72 -18.06
CA LYS A 68 -14.52 -18.51 -19.30
C LYS A 68 -14.84 -17.11 -19.85
N LEU A 69 -13.78 -16.35 -20.17
CA LEU A 69 -13.82 -14.95 -20.64
C LEU A 69 -14.15 -13.87 -19.60
N ASP A 70 -14.34 -14.22 -18.33
CA ASP A 70 -14.51 -13.21 -17.28
C ASP A 70 -13.22 -12.41 -17.03
N HIS A 71 -13.39 -11.18 -16.54
CA HIS A 71 -12.27 -10.32 -16.15
C HIS A 71 -11.37 -11.01 -15.11
N LYS A 72 -10.06 -11.04 -15.39
CA LYS A 72 -9.05 -11.69 -14.52
C LYS A 72 -8.64 -10.83 -13.32
N SER A 73 -8.88 -9.53 -13.39
CA SER A 73 -8.52 -8.57 -12.36
C SER A 73 -9.65 -7.59 -12.10
N LYS A 74 -9.71 -7.09 -10.88
CA LYS A 74 -10.64 -6.06 -10.45
C LYS A 74 -9.87 -4.78 -10.13
N LYS A 75 -10.34 -3.66 -10.65
CA LYS A 75 -9.80 -2.34 -10.33
C LYS A 75 -10.11 -2.00 -8.88
N MET A 76 -9.07 -1.64 -8.14
CA MET A 76 -9.07 -1.27 -6.73
C MET A 76 -8.24 0.00 -6.55
N ILE A 77 -8.27 0.56 -5.34
CA ILE A 77 -7.44 1.70 -4.94
C ILE A 77 -6.43 1.24 -3.91
N PHE A 78 -5.15 1.55 -4.10
CA PHE A 78 -4.12 1.27 -3.12
C PHE A 78 -4.28 2.17 -1.88
N ILE A 79 -4.35 1.55 -0.70
CA ILE A 79 -4.52 2.27 0.57
C ILE A 79 -3.46 1.91 1.62
N GLY A 80 -2.37 1.24 1.25
CA GLY A 80 -1.22 1.07 2.12
C GLY A 80 -0.64 -0.33 2.15
N TYR A 81 0.16 -0.61 3.17
CA TYR A 81 1.01 -1.81 3.24
C TYR A 81 0.51 -2.78 4.32
N SER A 82 0.78 -4.06 4.11
CA SER A 82 0.53 -5.14 5.06
C SER A 82 1.75 -6.07 5.12
N SER A 83 1.81 -6.95 6.12
CA SER A 83 2.85 -7.98 6.21
C SER A 83 2.83 -8.95 5.02
N MET A 84 1.63 -9.23 4.50
CA MET A 84 1.40 -10.19 3.41
C MET A 84 1.25 -9.54 2.03
N GLY A 85 1.47 -8.23 1.90
CA GLY A 85 1.31 -7.54 0.61
C GLY A 85 0.77 -6.11 0.74
N TYR A 86 -0.19 -5.76 -0.11
CA TYR A 86 -0.74 -4.42 -0.21
C TYR A 86 -2.18 -4.39 0.24
N ARG A 87 -2.55 -3.36 0.99
CA ARG A 87 -3.94 -3.08 1.30
C ARG A 87 -4.56 -2.33 0.13
N VAL A 88 -5.63 -2.88 -0.40
CA VAL A 88 -6.40 -2.30 -1.50
C VAL A 88 -7.86 -2.17 -1.09
N MET A 89 -8.53 -1.16 -1.64
CA MET A 89 -9.93 -0.87 -1.36
C MET A 89 -10.74 -0.88 -2.64
N ASP A 90 -11.89 -1.54 -2.60
CA ASP A 90 -12.84 -1.54 -3.69
C ASP A 90 -13.62 -0.22 -3.72
N PRO A 91 -13.53 0.59 -4.80
CA PRO A 91 -14.19 1.89 -4.85
C PRO A 91 -15.71 1.80 -4.78
N VAL A 92 -16.31 0.66 -5.16
CA VAL A 92 -17.76 0.46 -5.18
C VAL A 92 -18.25 -0.04 -3.82
N THR A 93 -17.67 -1.14 -3.32
CA THR A 93 -18.14 -1.77 -2.08
C THR A 93 -17.51 -1.16 -0.82
N ARG A 94 -16.46 -0.33 -0.99
CA ARG A 94 -15.60 0.21 0.08
C ARG A 94 -14.96 -0.84 0.97
N ARG A 95 -14.96 -2.12 0.55
CA ARG A 95 -14.30 -3.21 1.26
C ARG A 95 -12.80 -3.13 1.08
N VAL A 96 -12.08 -3.40 2.16
CA VAL A 96 -10.61 -3.44 2.20
C VAL A 96 -10.15 -4.90 2.14
N THR A 97 -9.20 -5.18 1.27
CA THR A 97 -8.57 -6.49 1.09
C THR A 97 -7.05 -6.35 1.13
N VAL A 98 -6.35 -7.41 1.51
CA VAL A 98 -4.87 -7.52 1.55
C VAL A 98 -4.40 -8.51 0.50
#